data_AF-A0A818MFT7-F1
#
_entry.id   AF-A0A818MFT7-F1
#
_cell.length_a   1.000
_cell.length_b   1.000
_cell.length_c   1.000
_cell.angle_alpha   90.00
_cell.angle_beta   90.00
_cell.angle_gamma   90.00
#
_symmetry.space_group_name_H-M   'P 1'
#
loop_
_entity.id
_entity.type
_entity.pdbx_description
1 polymer ?
#
loop_
_entity_poly.entity_id
_entity_poly.type
_entity_poly.pdbx_seq_one_letter_code
_entity_poly.pdbx_strand_id
1 'polypeptide(L)'
;MCSNCNSIQAKFWCKKCETNYCSQCYELDHGTSSLKIHISIPIDQRPVIFASCNQHPGEKLKFWCNSCRILVCSECIILQHQSHAYNKIEIEASNKTKEQQDWFMKTKSILDQLMKYTTELMTVNENPTIEKITKTFKSLRAILTKHENELKEKICTIEKRNKDLVEIFQNELRRKQEELSKRNKDFEGIISVKDYTKLLQGHQNSVNYLMMTTQELSAHKYPLTTKYRIDEIQELQRTVADTTQRVHIYEWQE
;
A
#
# COMPACT_ATOMS: atom_id res chain seq x y z
N MET A 1 -7.88 -13.87 -41.45
CA MET A 1 -6.93 -14.67 -40.66
C MET A 1 -6.94 -16.13 -41.12
N CYS A 2 -5.95 -16.94 -40.74
CA CYS A 2 -5.94 -18.37 -41.00
C CYS A 2 -7.07 -19.06 -40.23
N SER A 3 -7.87 -19.85 -40.92
CA SER A 3 -9.06 -20.51 -40.34
C SER A 3 -8.74 -21.65 -39.36
N ASN A 4 -7.51 -22.16 -39.37
CA ASN A 4 -7.11 -23.25 -38.47
C ASN A 4 -6.53 -22.69 -37.16
N CYS A 5 -5.50 -21.84 -37.23
CA CYS A 5 -4.84 -21.34 -36.03
C CYS A 5 -5.39 -20.01 -35.48
N ASN A 6 -6.20 -19.28 -36.25
CA ASN A 6 -6.75 -17.95 -35.92
C ASN A 6 -5.73 -16.89 -35.42
N SER A 7 -4.43 -17.17 -35.54
CA SER A 7 -3.36 -16.37 -34.92
C SER A 7 -2.48 -15.65 -35.95
N ILE A 8 -2.42 -16.17 -37.18
CA ILE A 8 -1.59 -15.63 -38.25
C ILE A 8 -2.47 -15.21 -39.43
N GLN A 9 -2.07 -14.17 -40.15
CA GLN A 9 -2.72 -13.80 -41.41
C GLN A 9 -2.59 -14.94 -42.42
N ALA A 10 -3.71 -15.32 -43.02
CA ALA A 10 -3.72 -16.34 -44.06
C ALA A 10 -2.99 -15.81 -45.30
N LYS A 11 -2.32 -16.70 -46.03
CA LYS A 11 -1.63 -16.39 -47.30
C LYS A 11 -2.23 -17.12 -48.49
N PHE A 12 -2.83 -18.29 -48.25
CA PHE A 12 -3.34 -19.17 -49.28
C PHE A 12 -4.81 -19.50 -49.05
N TRP A 13 -5.54 -19.70 -50.13
CA TRP A 13 -6.90 -20.26 -50.12
C TRP A 13 -6.89 -21.58 -50.88
N CYS A 14 -7.38 -22.65 -50.25
CA CYS A 14 -7.49 -23.96 -50.89
C CYS A 14 -8.80 -24.05 -51.67
N LYS A 15 -8.73 -24.34 -52.97
CA LYS A 15 -9.91 -24.48 -53.84
C LYS A 15 -10.87 -25.57 -53.38
N LYS A 16 -10.34 -26.69 -52.88
CA LYS A 16 -11.14 -27.86 -52.51
C LYS A 16 -11.76 -27.74 -51.12
N CYS A 17 -11.04 -27.14 -50.17
CA CYS A 17 -11.55 -26.91 -48.81
C CYS A 17 -12.36 -25.62 -48.69
N GLU A 18 -12.32 -24.76 -49.72
CA GLU A 18 -12.87 -23.41 -49.72
C GLU A 18 -12.44 -22.55 -48.51
N THR A 19 -11.27 -22.84 -47.95
CA THR A 19 -10.80 -22.32 -46.65
C THR A 19 -9.44 -21.61 -46.76
N ASN A 20 -9.21 -20.63 -45.86
CA ASN A 20 -8.00 -19.80 -45.82
C ASN A 20 -6.95 -20.37 -44.84
N TYR A 21 -5.70 -20.50 -45.29
CA TYR A 21 -4.59 -21.05 -44.51
C TYR A 21 -3.37 -20.11 -44.48
N CYS A 22 -2.64 -20.10 -43.36
CA CYS A 22 -1.24 -19.62 -43.36
C CYS A 22 -0.33 -20.72 -43.95
N SER A 23 0.91 -20.38 -44.29
CA SER A 23 1.86 -21.33 -44.88
C SER A 23 2.02 -22.61 -44.04
N GLN A 24 2.18 -22.46 -42.73
CA GLN A 24 2.42 -23.57 -41.80
C GLN A 24 1.20 -24.49 -41.69
N CYS A 25 0.01 -23.94 -41.45
CA CYS A 25 -1.21 -24.75 -41.39
C CYS A 25 -1.53 -25.41 -42.74
N TYR A 26 -1.24 -24.74 -43.85
CA TYR A 26 -1.44 -25.34 -45.16
C TYR A 26 -0.54 -26.57 -45.36
N GLU A 27 0.75 -26.48 -45.02
CA GLU A 27 1.69 -27.60 -45.10
C GLU A 27 1.35 -28.73 -44.12
N LEU A 28 0.91 -28.42 -42.90
CA LEU A 28 0.50 -29.43 -41.94
C LEU A 28 -0.75 -30.19 -42.41
N ASP A 29 -1.76 -29.45 -42.87
CA ASP A 29 -3.04 -30.03 -43.27
C ASP A 29 -3.01 -30.65 -44.68
N HIS A 30 -2.04 -30.29 -45.53
CA HIS A 30 -1.99 -30.69 -46.95
C HIS A 30 -0.62 -31.19 -47.46
N GLY A 31 0.39 -31.32 -46.60
CA GLY A 31 1.77 -31.69 -46.98
C GLY A 31 2.00 -33.15 -47.32
N THR A 32 1.01 -34.03 -47.13
CA THR A 32 1.12 -35.47 -47.45
C THR A 32 0.78 -35.74 -48.92
N SER A 33 1.43 -36.75 -49.51
CA SER A 33 1.35 -37.04 -50.96
C SER A 33 -0.05 -37.42 -51.46
N SER A 34 -0.93 -37.88 -50.56
CA SER A 34 -2.32 -38.23 -50.82
C SER A 34 -3.26 -37.01 -50.95
N LEU A 35 -2.80 -35.80 -50.63
CA LEU A 35 -3.59 -34.57 -50.64
C LEU A 35 -3.25 -33.62 -51.82
N LYS A 36 -2.50 -34.08 -52.83
CA LYS A 36 -2.13 -33.31 -54.04
C LYS A 36 -3.29 -32.77 -54.89
N ILE A 37 -4.53 -33.13 -54.57
CA ILE A 37 -5.77 -32.58 -55.15
C ILE A 37 -6.19 -31.24 -54.52
N HIS A 38 -5.59 -30.84 -53.40
CA HIS A 38 -5.88 -29.60 -52.69
C HIS A 38 -5.04 -28.46 -53.23
N ILE A 39 -5.42 -27.93 -54.39
CA ILE A 39 -4.72 -26.81 -55.03
C ILE A 39 -4.96 -25.52 -54.23
N SER A 40 -3.89 -24.92 -53.70
CA SER A 40 -3.93 -23.58 -53.14
C SER A 40 -3.68 -22.52 -54.20
N ILE A 41 -4.28 -21.36 -54.00
CA ILE A 41 -3.95 -20.13 -54.69
C ILE A 41 -3.67 -19.03 -53.66
N PRO A 42 -2.87 -18.03 -54.01
CA PRO A 42 -2.75 -16.81 -53.22
C PRO A 42 -4.13 -16.19 -52.92
N ILE A 43 -4.31 -15.64 -51.71
CA ILE A 43 -5.62 -15.11 -51.26
C ILE A 43 -6.12 -13.95 -52.12
N ASP A 44 -5.21 -13.12 -52.62
CA ASP A 44 -5.48 -12.03 -53.55
C ASP A 44 -6.00 -12.52 -54.91
N GLN A 45 -5.78 -13.79 -55.25
CA GLN A 45 -6.28 -14.44 -56.46
C GLN A 45 -7.56 -15.25 -56.22
N ARG A 46 -8.13 -15.21 -55.01
CA ARG A 46 -9.38 -15.91 -54.69
C ARG A 46 -10.51 -15.41 -55.59
N PRO A 47 -11.28 -16.30 -56.25
CA PRO A 47 -12.41 -15.88 -57.07
C PRO A 47 -13.44 -15.11 -56.25
N VAL A 48 -13.98 -14.04 -56.83
CA VAL A 48 -15.12 -13.33 -56.26
C VAL A 48 -16.34 -14.24 -56.29
N ILE A 49 -16.97 -14.44 -55.13
CA ILE A 49 -18.16 -15.27 -55.00
C ILE A 49 -19.38 -14.38 -55.27
N PHE A 50 -20.08 -14.64 -56.36
CA PHE A 50 -21.33 -13.96 -56.69
C PHE A 50 -22.53 -14.79 -56.26
N ALA A 51 -23.46 -14.15 -55.55
CA ALA A 51 -24.77 -14.71 -55.26
C ALA A 51 -25.57 -14.90 -56.56
N SER A 52 -26.45 -15.90 -56.57
CA SER A 52 -27.40 -16.12 -57.68
C SER A 52 -28.55 -15.10 -57.60
N CYS A 53 -29.08 -14.70 -58.75
CA CYS A 53 -30.25 -13.84 -58.80
C CYS A 53 -31.51 -14.66 -58.46
N ASN A 54 -32.35 -14.14 -57.56
CA ASN A 54 -33.61 -14.78 -57.20
C ASN A 54 -34.68 -14.65 -58.29
N GLN A 55 -34.62 -13.59 -59.10
CA GLN A 55 -35.59 -13.32 -60.18
C GLN A 55 -35.21 -14.01 -61.49
N HIS A 56 -33.92 -14.25 -61.71
CA HIS A 56 -33.38 -14.82 -62.93
C HIS A 56 -32.51 -16.05 -62.59
N PRO A 57 -33.10 -17.26 -62.50
CA PRO A 57 -32.37 -18.47 -62.18
C PRO A 57 -31.24 -18.73 -63.19
N GLY A 58 -30.03 -19.02 -62.68
CA GLY A 58 -28.83 -19.21 -63.49
C GLY A 58 -27.96 -17.95 -63.64
N GLU A 59 -28.54 -16.77 -63.47
CA GLU A 59 -27.80 -15.51 -63.52
C GLU A 59 -27.12 -15.18 -62.19
N LYS A 60 -25.96 -14.52 -62.27
CA LYS A 60 -25.18 -14.08 -61.11
C LYS A 60 -25.31 -12.58 -60.90
N LEU A 61 -25.46 -12.17 -59.65
CA LEU A 61 -25.49 -10.76 -59.25
C LEU A 61 -24.06 -10.21 -59.37
N LYS A 62 -23.75 -9.55 -60.49
CA LYS A 62 -22.41 -9.02 -60.82
C LYS A 62 -22.33 -7.50 -60.77
N PHE A 63 -23.48 -6.83 -60.65
CA PHE A 63 -23.57 -5.38 -60.72
C PHE A 63 -24.28 -4.81 -59.49
N TRP A 64 -23.94 -3.56 -59.16
CA TRP A 64 -24.61 -2.76 -58.14
C TRP A 64 -25.35 -1.62 -58.84
N CYS A 65 -26.66 -1.54 -58.64
CA CYS A 65 -27.49 -0.46 -59.15
C CYS A 65 -27.41 0.73 -58.17
N ASN A 66 -26.80 1.85 -58.60
CA ASN A 66 -26.59 3.02 -57.74
C ASN A 66 -27.90 3.72 -57.38
N SER A 67 -28.87 3.76 -58.32
CA SER A 67 -30.16 4.38 -58.11
C SER A 67 -31.01 3.61 -57.08
N CYS A 68 -31.01 2.27 -57.16
CA CYS A 68 -31.82 1.41 -56.28
C CYS A 68 -31.08 0.93 -55.03
N ARG A 69 -29.75 1.06 -55.00
CA ARG A 69 -28.86 0.57 -53.93
C ARG A 69 -29.01 -0.93 -53.65
N ILE A 70 -29.06 -1.73 -54.72
CA ILE A 70 -29.19 -3.20 -54.65
C ILE A 70 -28.25 -3.89 -55.65
N LEU A 71 -28.00 -5.17 -55.39
CA LEU A 71 -27.27 -6.05 -56.30
C LEU A 71 -28.20 -6.54 -57.43
N VAL A 72 -27.74 -6.49 -58.67
CA VAL A 72 -28.50 -6.85 -59.87
C VAL A 72 -27.66 -7.73 -60.81
N CYS A 73 -28.32 -8.63 -61.56
CA CYS A 73 -27.68 -9.39 -62.65
C CYS A 73 -27.86 -8.66 -64.00
N SER A 74 -27.26 -9.21 -65.06
CA SER A 74 -27.36 -8.64 -66.41
C SER A 74 -28.81 -8.52 -66.89
N GLU A 75 -29.63 -9.53 -66.61
CA GLU A 75 -31.05 -9.55 -67.00
C GLU A 75 -31.88 -8.52 -66.23
N CYS A 76 -31.60 -8.33 -64.93
CA CYS A 76 -32.20 -7.25 -64.14
C CYS A 76 -31.92 -5.86 -64.74
N ILE A 77 -30.71 -5.65 -65.28
CA ILE A 77 -30.35 -4.38 -65.93
C ILE A 77 -31.19 -4.16 -67.18
N ILE A 78 -31.35 -5.18 -68.02
CA ILE A 78 -32.09 -5.07 -69.28
C ILE A 78 -33.59 -4.87 -69.02
N LEU A 79 -34.18 -5.64 -68.11
CA LEU A 79 -35.63 -5.68 -67.92
C LEU A 79 -36.17 -4.59 -67.00
N GLN A 80 -35.44 -4.23 -65.93
CA GLN A 80 -36.00 -3.42 -64.84
C GLN A 80 -35.15 -2.19 -64.47
N HIS A 81 -33.86 -2.17 -64.85
CA HIS A 81 -32.94 -1.11 -64.45
C HIS A 81 -32.21 -0.45 -65.64
N GLN A 82 -32.84 -0.46 -66.82
CA GLN A 82 -32.18 -0.08 -68.08
C GLN A 82 -31.71 1.38 -68.09
N SER A 83 -32.41 2.26 -67.38
CA SER A 83 -32.10 3.69 -67.26
C SER A 83 -31.30 4.05 -65.99
N HIS A 84 -30.97 3.09 -65.13
CA HIS A 84 -30.26 3.36 -63.88
C HIS A 84 -28.74 3.25 -64.06
N ALA A 85 -28.00 4.11 -63.35
CA ALA A 85 -26.57 3.98 -63.27
C ALA A 85 -26.20 2.73 -62.47
N TYR A 86 -25.29 1.91 -63.01
CA TYR A 86 -24.80 0.72 -62.34
C TYR A 86 -23.27 0.61 -62.45
N ASN A 87 -22.67 -0.02 -61.46
CA ASN A 87 -21.25 -0.34 -61.42
C ASN A 87 -21.05 -1.85 -61.31
N LYS A 88 -19.89 -2.35 -61.70
CA LYS A 88 -19.47 -3.69 -61.31
C LYS A 88 -19.27 -3.75 -59.78
N ILE A 89 -19.64 -4.86 -59.17
CA ILE A 89 -19.56 -5.02 -57.70
C ILE A 89 -18.15 -4.79 -57.19
N GLU A 90 -17.12 -5.22 -57.92
CA GLU A 90 -15.73 -5.09 -57.51
C GLU A 90 -15.30 -3.63 -57.39
N ILE A 91 -15.79 -2.77 -58.29
CA ILE A 91 -15.51 -1.33 -58.27
C ILE A 91 -16.23 -0.68 -57.09
N GLU A 92 -17.52 -0.97 -56.94
CA GLU A 92 -18.32 -0.42 -55.85
C GLU A 92 -17.82 -0.87 -54.48
N ALA A 93 -17.49 -2.15 -54.33
CA ALA A 93 -16.93 -2.70 -53.10
C ALA A 93 -15.58 -2.05 -52.77
N SER A 94 -14.72 -1.80 -53.76
CA SER A 94 -13.45 -1.09 -53.55
C SER A 94 -13.67 0.33 -53.02
N ASN A 95 -14.62 1.08 -53.60
CA ASN A 95 -14.95 2.43 -53.15
C ASN A 95 -15.50 2.44 -51.72
N LYS A 96 -16.49 1.57 -51.42
CA LYS A 96 -17.04 1.45 -50.07
C LYS A 96 -16.02 0.97 -49.04
N THR A 97 -15.07 0.11 -49.45
CA THR A 97 -13.98 -0.33 -48.57
C THR A 97 -13.08 0.84 -48.17
N LYS A 98 -12.76 1.75 -49.09
CA LYS A 98 -11.97 2.95 -48.78
C LYS A 98 -12.70 3.88 -47.81
N GLU A 99 -13.97 4.17 -48.06
CA GLU A 99 -14.78 4.98 -47.14
C GLU A 99 -14.84 4.35 -45.74
N GLN A 100 -15.00 3.02 -45.70
CA GLN A 100 -15.08 2.29 -44.44
C GLN A 100 -13.74 2.25 -43.69
N GLN A 101 -12.61 2.23 -44.40
CA GLN A 101 -11.28 2.40 -43.82
C GLN A 101 -11.11 3.80 -43.21
N ASP A 102 -11.58 4.86 -43.89
CA ASP A 102 -11.53 6.22 -43.34
C ASP A 102 -12.35 6.36 -42.06
N TRP A 103 -13.56 5.79 -42.03
CA TRP A 103 -14.39 5.73 -40.82
C TRP A 103 -13.73 4.94 -39.70
N PHE A 104 -13.14 3.78 -40.02
CA PHE A 104 -12.42 2.96 -39.06
C PHE A 104 -11.27 3.73 -38.41
N MET A 105 -10.48 4.46 -39.22
CA MET A 105 -9.36 5.27 -38.72
C MET A 105 -9.84 6.42 -37.82
N LYS A 106 -10.91 7.12 -38.20
CA LYS A 106 -11.50 8.18 -37.37
C LYS A 106 -12.01 7.65 -36.03
N THR A 107 -12.76 6.55 -36.04
CA THR A 107 -13.29 5.93 -34.83
C THR A 107 -12.18 5.45 -33.90
N LYS A 108 -11.10 4.86 -34.46
CA LYS A 108 -9.93 4.46 -33.69
C LYS A 108 -9.26 5.67 -33.01
N SER A 109 -9.08 6.77 -33.74
CA SER A 109 -8.51 7.99 -33.17
C SER A 109 -9.36 8.56 -32.03
N ILE A 110 -10.69 8.52 -32.14
CA ILE A 110 -11.59 8.97 -31.07
C ILE A 110 -11.46 8.06 -29.85
N LEU A 111 -11.40 6.75 -30.05
CA LEU A 111 -11.20 5.79 -28.95
C LEU A 111 -9.88 6.04 -28.22
N ASP A 112 -8.78 6.25 -28.96
CA ASP A 112 -7.47 6.54 -28.38
C ASP A 112 -7.50 7.84 -27.54
N GLN A 113 -8.19 8.88 -28.02
CA GLN A 113 -8.37 10.13 -27.26
C GLN A 113 -9.21 9.92 -26.00
N LEU A 114 -10.33 9.20 -26.08
CA LEU A 114 -11.17 8.90 -24.92
C LEU A 114 -10.41 8.09 -23.85
N MET A 115 -9.61 7.10 -24.28
CA MET A 115 -8.74 6.35 -23.38
C MET A 115 -7.73 7.25 -22.68
N LYS A 116 -7.13 8.20 -23.41
CA LYS A 116 -6.21 9.18 -22.83
C LYS A 116 -6.88 10.03 -21.76
N TYR A 117 -8.04 10.62 -22.06
CA TYR A 117 -8.82 11.42 -21.09
C TYR A 117 -9.24 10.60 -19.87
N THR A 118 -9.69 9.36 -20.08
CA THR A 118 -10.07 8.46 -18.98
C THR A 118 -8.89 8.20 -18.06
N THR A 119 -7.70 7.96 -18.63
CA THR A 119 -6.46 7.75 -17.86
C THR A 119 -6.08 8.99 -17.07
N GLU A 120 -6.13 10.17 -17.70
CA GLU A 120 -5.83 11.45 -17.04
C GLU A 120 -6.79 11.71 -15.86
N LEU A 121 -8.09 11.47 -16.03
CA LEU A 121 -9.08 11.61 -14.97
C LEU A 121 -8.86 10.65 -13.79
N MET A 122 -8.36 9.43 -14.04
CA MET A 122 -7.99 8.50 -12.97
C MET A 122 -6.80 9.01 -12.13
N THR A 123 -5.82 9.66 -12.76
CA THR A 123 -4.64 10.20 -12.05
C THR A 123 -4.96 11.41 -11.16
N VAL A 124 -6.01 12.17 -11.46
CA VAL A 124 -6.44 13.32 -10.64
C VAL A 124 -6.98 12.88 -9.26
N ASN A 125 -7.41 11.62 -9.12
CA ASN A 125 -8.02 11.13 -7.88
C ASN A 125 -6.98 10.77 -6.80
N GLU A 126 -5.72 10.58 -7.17
CA GLU A 126 -4.62 10.37 -6.24
C GLU A 126 -3.98 11.72 -5.93
N ASN A 127 -4.38 12.37 -4.83
CA ASN A 127 -3.73 13.61 -4.40
C ASN A 127 -2.40 13.26 -3.68
N PRO A 128 -1.23 13.45 -4.30
CA PRO A 128 0.06 13.09 -3.70
C PRO A 128 0.34 13.91 -2.44
N THR A 129 -0.36 15.04 -2.26
CA THR A 129 -0.29 15.87 -1.05
C THR A 129 -0.90 15.14 0.14
N ILE A 130 -2.02 14.41 -0.03
CA ILE A 130 -2.65 13.63 1.04
C ILE A 130 -1.72 12.52 1.52
N GLU A 131 -1.04 11.83 0.60
CA GLU A 131 -0.05 10.80 0.95
C GLU A 131 1.14 11.42 1.71
N LYS A 132 1.68 12.55 1.21
CA LYS A 132 2.76 13.28 1.89
C LYS A 132 2.37 13.75 3.29
N ILE A 133 1.17 14.31 3.46
CA ILE A 133 0.62 14.70 4.77
C ILE A 133 0.55 13.47 5.67
N THR A 134 -0.06 12.38 5.19
CA THR A 134 -0.22 11.14 5.96
C THR A 134 1.13 10.58 6.42
N LYS A 135 2.12 10.55 5.53
CA LYS A 135 3.48 10.07 5.83
C LYS A 135 4.18 10.95 6.85
N THR A 136 4.05 12.27 6.71
CA THR A 136 4.65 13.26 7.64
C THR A 136 4.07 13.10 9.04
N PHE A 137 2.74 13.07 9.18
CA PHE A 137 2.08 12.87 10.47
C PHE A 137 2.32 11.48 11.07
N LYS A 138 2.51 10.44 10.24
CA LYS A 138 2.97 9.13 10.72
C LYS A 138 4.37 9.21 11.33
N SER A 139 5.30 9.91 10.68
CA SER A 139 6.66 10.09 11.20
C SER A 139 6.69 10.91 12.49
N LEU A 140 5.91 12.00 12.56
CA LEU A 140 5.80 12.83 13.76
C LEU A 140 5.26 12.04 14.96
N ARG A 141 4.18 11.26 14.77
CA ARG A 141 3.64 10.38 15.81
C ARG A 141 4.69 9.38 16.29
N ALA A 142 5.45 8.77 15.39
CA ALA A 142 6.49 7.82 15.77
C ALA A 142 7.59 8.47 16.64
N ILE A 143 8.01 9.69 16.30
CA ILE A 143 8.99 10.45 17.09
C ILE A 143 8.42 10.79 18.47
N LEU A 144 7.17 11.28 18.53
CA LEU A 144 6.51 11.62 19.79
C LEU A 144 6.35 10.39 20.70
N THR A 145 5.88 9.26 20.17
CA THR A 145 5.77 8.01 20.94
C THR A 145 7.13 7.51 21.42
N LYS A 146 8.19 7.66 20.61
CA LYS A 146 9.55 7.31 21.04
C LYS A 146 9.99 8.18 22.22
N HIS A 147 9.82 9.50 22.11
CA HIS A 147 10.21 10.44 23.17
C HIS A 147 9.38 10.24 24.45
N GLU A 148 8.08 9.95 24.32
CA GLU A 148 7.20 9.58 25.44
C GLU A 148 7.75 8.37 26.20
N ASN A 149 8.13 7.31 25.48
CA ASN A 149 8.67 6.10 26.10
C ASN A 149 10.04 6.35 26.75
N GLU A 150 10.91 7.14 26.13
CA GLU A 150 12.20 7.52 26.73
C GLU A 150 12.04 8.28 28.05
N LEU A 151 11.05 9.18 28.14
CA LEU A 151 10.74 9.89 29.38
C LEU A 151 10.17 8.96 30.45
N LYS A 152 9.28 8.03 30.08
CA LYS A 152 8.74 7.03 31.01
C LYS A 152 9.85 6.15 31.58
N GLU A 153 10.76 5.65 30.74
CA GLU A 153 11.89 4.82 31.18
C GLU A 153 12.84 5.57 32.12
N LYS A 154 13.10 6.86 31.86
CA LYS A 154 13.89 7.71 32.76
C LYS A 154 13.21 7.84 34.14
N ILE A 155 11.90 8.08 34.17
CA ILE A 155 11.14 8.17 35.42
C ILE A 155 11.19 6.84 36.17
N CYS A 156 10.91 5.71 35.52
CA CYS A 156 10.97 4.39 36.15
C CYS A 156 12.36 4.08 36.73
N THR A 157 13.42 4.50 36.04
CA THR A 157 14.80 4.35 36.52
C THR A 157 15.06 5.16 37.80
N ILE A 158 14.62 6.41 37.84
CA ILE A 158 14.72 7.28 39.01
C ILE A 158 13.91 6.72 40.18
N GLU A 159 12.68 6.29 39.93
CA GLU A 159 11.81 5.69 40.94
C GLU A 159 12.41 4.43 41.54
N LYS A 160 13.00 3.56 40.71
CA LYS A 160 13.68 2.34 41.16
C LYS A 160 14.87 2.67 42.07
N ARG A 161 15.76 3.58 41.63
CA ARG A 161 16.91 4.03 42.45
C ARG A 161 16.46 4.61 43.78
N ASN A 162 15.42 5.45 43.77
CA ASN A 162 14.85 6.03 44.98
C ASN A 162 14.28 4.94 45.91
N LYS A 163 13.62 3.92 45.37
CA LYS A 163 13.11 2.80 46.16
C LYS A 163 14.25 2.01 46.80
N ASP A 164 15.30 1.70 46.04
CA ASP A 164 16.47 0.97 46.53
C ASP A 164 17.18 1.76 47.65
N LEU A 165 17.36 3.08 47.47
CA LEU A 165 17.94 3.95 48.51
C LEU A 165 17.08 4.00 49.78
N VAL A 166 15.76 4.10 49.64
CA VAL A 166 14.84 4.07 50.79
C VAL A 166 14.94 2.74 51.53
N GLU A 167 15.03 1.61 50.82
CA GLU A 167 15.18 0.29 51.43
C GLU A 167 16.50 0.18 52.22
N ILE A 168 17.60 0.69 51.68
CA ILE A 168 18.90 0.75 52.39
C ILE A 168 18.76 1.55 53.69
N PHE A 169 18.22 2.77 53.63
CA PHE A 169 18.06 3.61 54.83
C PHE A 169 17.09 3.01 55.85
N GLN A 170 16.01 2.36 55.40
CA GLN A 170 15.08 1.66 56.29
C GLN A 170 15.77 0.51 57.03
N ASN A 171 16.64 -0.25 56.36
CA ASN A 171 17.40 -1.33 56.97
C ASN A 171 18.44 -0.81 57.96
N GLU A 172 19.14 0.28 57.65
CA GLU A 172 20.08 0.93 58.57
C GLU A 172 19.38 1.44 59.84
N LEU A 173 18.25 2.14 59.68
CA LEU A 173 17.45 2.65 60.79
C LEU A 173 16.92 1.51 61.67
N ARG A 174 16.46 0.41 61.06
CA ARG A 174 15.99 -0.78 61.78
C ARG A 174 17.10 -1.40 62.63
N ARG A 175 18.31 -1.57 62.07
CA ARG A 175 19.48 -2.08 62.83
C ARG A 175 19.81 -1.19 64.03
N LYS A 176 19.86 0.13 63.82
CA LYS A 176 20.10 1.08 64.93
C LYS A 176 19.01 1.02 66.00
N GLN A 177 17.75 0.88 65.60
CA GLN A 177 16.63 0.72 66.53
C GLN A 177 16.76 -0.58 67.36
N GLU A 178 17.11 -1.70 66.72
CA GLU A 178 17.34 -2.99 67.40
C GLU A 178 18.52 -2.92 68.38
N GLU A 179 19.64 -2.30 67.97
CA GLU A 179 20.81 -2.08 68.83
C GLU A 179 20.48 -1.22 70.05
N LEU A 180 19.77 -0.10 69.85
CA LEU A 180 19.30 0.76 70.93
C LEU A 180 18.32 0.03 71.86
N SER A 181 17.37 -0.73 71.30
CA SER A 181 16.41 -1.51 72.07
C SER A 181 17.10 -2.55 72.95
N LYS A 182 18.09 -3.28 72.41
CA LYS A 182 18.87 -4.26 73.17
C LYS A 182 19.63 -3.59 74.32
N ARG A 183 20.32 -2.47 74.03
CA ARG A 183 21.08 -1.74 75.05
C ARG A 183 20.17 -1.19 76.16
N ASN A 184 18.98 -0.69 75.82
CA ASN A 184 18.01 -0.23 76.81
C ASN A 184 17.53 -1.38 77.72
N LYS A 185 17.27 -2.57 77.16
CA LYS A 185 16.93 -3.77 77.96
C LYS A 185 18.07 -4.19 78.88
N ASP A 186 19.30 -4.18 78.39
CA ASP A 186 20.48 -4.48 79.21
C ASP A 186 20.61 -3.49 80.39
N PHE A 187 20.34 -2.20 80.13
CA PHE A 187 20.32 -1.16 81.16
C PHE A 187 19.20 -1.32 82.19
N GLU A 188 17.97 -1.58 81.74
CA GLU A 188 16.84 -1.89 82.62
C GLU A 188 17.17 -3.09 83.53
N GLY A 189 17.82 -4.12 82.96
CA GLY A 189 18.33 -5.26 83.70
C GLY A 189 19.29 -4.86 84.82
N ILE A 190 20.36 -4.12 84.49
CA ILE A 190 21.37 -3.64 85.46
C ILE A 190 20.72 -2.81 86.59
N ILE A 191 19.80 -1.91 86.25
CA ILE A 191 19.08 -1.09 87.24
C ILE A 191 18.20 -1.96 88.14
N SER A 192 17.48 -2.93 87.56
CA SER A 192 16.57 -3.80 88.31
C SER A 192 17.27 -4.64 89.38
N VAL A 193 18.49 -5.12 89.10
CA VAL A 193 19.30 -5.90 90.04
C VAL A 193 20.25 -5.04 90.88
N LYS A 194 20.23 -3.70 90.71
CA LYS A 194 21.07 -2.73 91.42
C LYS A 194 22.58 -3.03 91.31
N ASP A 195 23.04 -3.52 90.16
CA ASP A 195 24.47 -3.77 89.89
C ASP A 195 25.21 -2.46 89.55
N TYR A 196 25.39 -1.62 90.57
CA TYR A 196 25.97 -0.27 90.44
C TYR A 196 27.41 -0.31 89.89
N THR A 197 28.14 -1.40 90.13
CA THR A 197 29.50 -1.59 89.61
C THR A 197 29.50 -1.66 88.09
N LYS A 198 28.62 -2.49 87.48
CA LYS A 198 28.49 -2.54 86.02
C LYS A 198 27.92 -1.26 85.43
N LEU A 199 27.01 -0.60 86.15
CA LEU A 199 26.46 0.69 85.74
C LEU A 199 27.55 1.76 85.62
N LEU A 200 28.41 1.88 86.63
CA LEU A 200 29.53 2.83 86.62
C LEU A 200 30.57 2.50 85.55
N GLN A 201 30.87 1.21 85.34
CA GLN A 201 31.78 0.76 84.27
C GLN A 201 31.26 1.07 82.85
N GLY A 202 29.94 1.00 82.63
CA GLY A 202 29.31 1.22 81.33
C GLY A 202 28.88 2.67 81.03
N HIS A 203 28.88 3.55 82.03
CA HIS A 203 28.33 4.91 81.94
C HIS A 203 28.99 5.73 80.83
N GLN A 204 30.32 5.84 80.83
CA GLN A 204 31.04 6.68 79.87
C GLN A 204 30.85 6.20 78.43
N ASN A 205 30.86 4.89 78.19
CA ASN A 205 30.65 4.32 76.86
C ASN A 205 29.25 4.63 76.31
N SER A 206 28.28 4.78 77.20
CA SER A 206 26.88 5.00 76.82
C SER A 206 26.58 6.47 76.58
N VAL A 207 27.19 7.35 77.37
CA VAL A 207 27.24 8.79 77.08
C VAL A 207 27.89 9.04 75.72
N ASN A 208 29.04 8.42 75.45
CA ASN A 208 29.74 8.56 74.17
C ASN A 208 28.88 8.08 72.99
N TYR A 209 28.22 6.93 73.14
CA TYR A 209 27.35 6.38 72.09
C TYR A 209 26.09 7.21 71.84
N LEU A 210 25.46 7.72 72.90
CA LEU A 210 24.32 8.64 72.79
C LEU A 210 24.73 9.91 72.05
N MET A 211 25.86 10.50 72.42
CA MET A 211 26.40 11.69 71.75
C MET A 211 26.65 11.45 70.26
N MET A 212 27.30 10.33 69.90
CA MET A 212 27.52 9.96 68.49
C MET A 212 26.19 9.77 67.74
N THR A 213 25.22 9.07 68.33
CA THR A 213 23.92 8.80 67.70
C THR A 213 23.10 10.08 67.53
N THR A 214 23.10 10.98 68.51
CA THR A 214 22.44 12.29 68.43
C THR A 214 23.06 13.15 67.32
N GLN A 215 24.39 13.13 67.20
CA GLN A 215 25.09 13.85 66.13
C GLN A 215 24.71 13.31 64.74
N GLU A 216 24.68 11.99 64.55
CA GLU A 216 24.28 11.35 63.29
C GLU A 216 22.84 11.69 62.87
N LEU A 217 21.90 11.74 63.83
CA LEU A 217 20.50 12.10 63.57
C LEU A 217 20.34 13.59 63.23
N SER A 218 21.09 14.46 63.91
CA SER A 218 21.07 15.91 63.67
C SER A 218 21.67 16.30 62.31
N ALA A 219 22.55 15.47 61.75
CA ALA A 219 23.18 15.70 60.46
C ALA A 219 22.25 15.46 59.24
N HIS A 220 20.95 15.19 59.47
CA HIS A 220 19.97 14.89 58.42
C HIS A 220 20.43 13.81 57.43
N LYS A 221 21.23 12.84 57.91
CA LYS A 221 21.79 11.74 57.11
C LYS A 221 20.72 10.83 56.51
N TYR A 222 19.53 10.82 57.11
CA TYR A 222 18.37 10.10 56.64
C TYR A 222 17.43 11.08 55.92
N PRO A 223 17.13 10.86 54.63
CA PRO A 223 16.24 11.75 53.91
C PRO A 223 14.85 11.69 54.55
N LEU A 224 14.35 12.84 55.00
CA LEU A 224 12.94 13.05 55.32
C LEU A 224 12.15 13.06 54.00
N THR A 225 12.00 11.85 53.43
CA THR A 225 11.04 11.28 52.45
C THR A 225 10.41 12.10 51.31
N THR A 226 10.62 13.41 51.16
CA THR A 226 9.85 14.23 50.19
C THR A 226 10.71 15.19 49.37
N LYS A 227 11.89 15.61 49.83
CA LYS A 227 12.66 16.68 49.15
C LYS A 227 13.35 16.24 47.84
N TYR A 228 13.99 15.06 47.82
CA TYR A 228 14.74 14.59 46.64
C TYR A 228 13.87 14.04 45.50
N ARG A 229 12.64 13.60 45.78
CA ARG A 229 11.69 13.13 44.75
C ARG A 229 11.10 14.26 43.92
N ILE A 230 11.08 15.47 44.45
CA ILE A 230 10.34 16.59 43.87
C ILE A 230 11.20 17.32 42.84
N ASP A 231 12.48 17.58 43.10
CA ASP A 231 13.27 18.48 42.25
C ASP A 231 13.55 17.93 40.84
N GLU A 232 13.89 16.64 40.70
CA GLU A 232 14.13 16.01 39.40
C GLU A 232 12.85 15.73 38.61
N ILE A 233 11.77 15.34 39.30
CA ILE A 233 10.46 15.14 38.67
C ILE A 233 9.85 16.49 38.26
N GLN A 234 10.03 17.54 39.05
CA GLN A 234 9.60 18.90 38.69
C GLN A 234 10.38 19.46 37.50
N GLU A 235 11.67 19.17 37.36
CA GLU A 235 12.46 19.59 36.20
C GLU A 235 11.99 18.89 34.91
N LEU A 236 11.67 17.60 34.99
CA LEU A 236 11.08 16.85 33.89
C LEU A 236 9.66 17.33 33.57
N GLN A 237 8.84 17.66 34.58
CA GLN A 237 7.52 18.26 34.41
C GLN A 237 7.59 19.65 33.74
N ARG A 238 8.56 20.48 34.12
CA ARG A 238 8.84 21.77 33.47
C ARG A 238 9.21 21.58 32.00
N THR A 239 10.06 20.59 31.71
CA THR A 239 10.47 20.26 30.32
C THR A 239 9.27 19.81 29.48
N VAL A 240 8.42 18.93 30.03
CA VAL A 240 7.20 18.46 29.35
C VAL A 240 6.21 19.61 29.13
N ALA A 241 6.03 20.49 30.11
CA ALA A 241 5.16 21.66 29.99
C ALA A 241 5.65 22.64 28.91
N ASP A 242 6.96 22.95 28.87
CA ASP A 242 7.55 23.80 27.83
C ASP A 242 7.37 23.19 26.43
N THR A 243 7.61 21.88 26.30
CA THR A 243 7.41 21.18 25.03
C THR A 243 5.94 21.23 24.58
N THR A 244 4.99 21.12 25.51
CA THR A 244 3.53 21.16 25.25
C THR A 244 3.08 22.57 24.86
N GLN A 245 3.58 23.60 25.53
CA GLN A 245 3.26 24.99 25.24
C GLN A 245 3.82 25.43 23.88
N ARG A 246 5.01 24.95 23.51
CA ARG A 246 5.59 25.18 22.19
C ARG A 246 4.78 24.51 21.07
N VAL A 247 4.11 23.39 21.33
CA VAL A 247 3.19 22.76 20.36
C VAL A 247 1.88 23.56 20.24
N HIS A 248 1.31 24.02 21.36
CA HIS A 248 0.05 24.79 21.35
C HIS A 248 0.15 26.19 20.72
N ILE A 249 1.30 26.87 20.79
CA ILE A 249 1.49 28.20 20.17
C ILE A 249 1.37 28.14 18.63
N TYR A 250 1.61 26.97 18.02
CA TYR A 250 1.42 26.79 16.58
C TYR A 250 -0.02 26.45 16.16
N GLU A 251 -0.94 26.20 17.10
CA GLU A 251 -2.35 25.86 16.81
C GLU A 251 -3.31 27.07 16.81
N TRP A 252 -2.83 28.28 17.13
CA TRP A 252 -3.68 29.49 17.26
C TRP A 252 -3.11 30.73 16.55
N GLN A 253 -2.41 30.56 15.42
CA GLN A 253 -1.98 31.67 14.55
C GLN A 253 -2.54 31.61 13.11
N GLU A 254 -3.67 30.93 12.91
CA GLU A 254 -4.54 31.10 11.72
C GLU A 254 -5.96 31.44 12.16
#